data_AF-A0A2E9J8K8-F1
#
_entry.id   AF-A0A2E9J8K8-F1
#
_cell.length_a   1.000
_cell.length_b   1.000
_cell.length_c   1.000
_cell.angle_alpha   90.00
_cell.angle_beta   90.00
_cell.angle_gamma   90.00
#
_symmetry.space_group_name_H-M   'P 1'
#
loop_
_entity.id
_entity.type
_entity.pdbx_description
1 polymer ?
#
loop_
_entity_poly.entity_id
_entity_poly.type
_entity_poly.pdbx_seq_one_letter_code
_entity_poly.pdbx_strand_id
1 'polypeptide(L)'
;MQTKIIKKSFTEVTGLASNAHQGQSEVYMILKHESPPIILSGPLFKRIFELTEKDALHAISLNDLKKKFPKVQGRSKQISTFTQMQSHSNFWKGGIDDEDRPGGIILHVKGNVTGQFNQDMYTEILRGGRRVIMLNDDTIEEQEFEDELKSLQDDLRKLVYEIFKKKLGIAPDDPYSSQAYDYPNNILYTELEGRQKATLIKSYMMGMEKLLGSKKYKEAVSDMMFDMIAVGDYEYNEITMEKVKLLAIYVTSPNIGQEDIEDLKKQYRVPIYPNTSRSQIEKVLQKINE
;
A
#
# COMPACT_ATOMS: atom_id res chain seq x y z
N MET A 1 5.59 -5.15 -30.32
CA MET A 1 4.42 -5.36 -29.44
C MET A 1 3.94 -4.00 -28.99
N GLN A 2 2.67 -3.67 -29.21
CA GLN A 2 2.06 -2.44 -28.69
C GLN A 2 1.57 -2.73 -27.28
N THR A 3 2.27 -2.22 -26.27
CA THR A 3 1.85 -2.26 -24.87
C THR A 3 0.53 -1.49 -24.75
N LYS A 4 -0.55 -2.20 -24.44
CA LYS A 4 -1.88 -1.62 -24.34
C LYS A 4 -1.98 -0.99 -22.95
N ILE A 5 -1.73 0.32 -22.88
CA ILE A 5 -1.77 1.10 -21.64
C ILE A 5 -3.18 1.01 -21.05
N ILE A 6 -3.33 0.28 -19.94
CA ILE A 6 -4.56 0.29 -19.14
C ILE A 6 -4.61 1.64 -18.41
N LYS A 7 -5.18 2.65 -19.07
CA LYS A 7 -5.54 3.92 -18.43
C LYS A 7 -6.84 3.74 -17.64
N LYS A 8 -6.73 3.35 -16.36
CA LYS A 8 -7.77 3.62 -15.35
C LYS A 8 -7.25 4.72 -14.42
N SER A 9 -8.11 5.69 -14.10
CA SER A 9 -7.76 6.99 -13.55
C SER A 9 -7.22 6.95 -12.12
N PHE A 10 -6.24 7.81 -11.85
CA PHE A 10 -5.51 8.15 -10.60
C PHE A 10 -6.37 8.58 -9.38
N THR A 11 -7.65 8.20 -9.32
CA THR A 11 -8.66 8.85 -8.46
C THR A 11 -8.70 8.27 -7.04
N GLU A 12 -8.11 7.10 -6.78
CA GLU A 12 -8.31 6.38 -5.51
C GLU A 12 -7.13 6.49 -4.52
N VAL A 13 -5.99 7.06 -4.94
CA VAL A 13 -4.70 6.90 -4.22
C VAL A 13 -4.33 8.07 -3.30
N THR A 14 -5.13 9.13 -3.27
CA THR A 14 -4.81 10.35 -2.50
C THR A 14 -5.57 10.50 -1.18
N GLY A 15 -6.42 9.54 -0.80
CA GLY A 15 -7.20 9.65 0.44
C GLY A 15 -8.21 10.81 0.45
N LEU A 16 -8.55 11.33 -0.74
CA LEU A 16 -9.53 12.38 -0.99
C LEU A 16 -10.78 11.77 -1.66
N ALA A 17 -11.49 10.95 -0.90
CA ALA A 17 -12.92 10.72 -1.10
C ALA A 17 -13.60 10.74 0.28
N SER A 18 -14.20 11.88 0.59
CA SER A 18 -15.41 12.05 1.40
C SER A 18 -15.80 10.88 2.33
N ASN A 19 -15.39 10.86 3.60
CA ASN A 19 -16.09 10.17 4.70
C ASN A 19 -16.57 8.70 4.51
N ALA A 20 -16.16 7.96 3.46
CA ALA A 20 -16.88 6.75 3.01
C ALA A 20 -16.01 5.50 2.87
N HIS A 21 -14.74 5.51 3.25
CA HIS A 21 -13.94 4.28 3.33
C HIS A 21 -13.58 4.01 4.78
N GLN A 22 -14.55 3.50 5.54
CA GLN A 22 -14.17 2.54 6.58
C GLN A 22 -13.63 1.32 5.83
N GLY A 23 -12.32 1.30 5.59
CA GLY A 23 -11.63 0.18 4.95
C GLY A 23 -12.15 -1.14 5.50
N GLN A 24 -12.19 -2.17 4.66
CA GLN A 24 -12.74 -3.46 5.07
C GLN A 24 -11.92 -4.05 6.23
N SER A 25 -12.57 -4.89 7.04
CA SER A 25 -11.85 -5.63 8.07
C SER A 25 -10.95 -6.69 7.44
N GLU A 26 -9.86 -7.05 8.11
CA GLU A 26 -8.96 -8.13 7.69
C GLU A 26 -9.73 -9.43 7.45
N VAL A 27 -10.70 -9.73 8.30
CA VAL A 27 -11.57 -10.92 8.17
C VAL A 27 -12.38 -10.85 6.88
N TYR A 28 -12.95 -9.69 6.56
CA TYR A 28 -13.69 -9.51 5.31
C TYR A 28 -12.76 -9.73 4.12
N MET A 29 -11.59 -9.09 4.12
CA MET A 29 -10.65 -9.23 3.00
C MET A 29 -10.15 -10.65 2.79
N ILE A 30 -9.91 -11.41 3.87
CA ILE A 30 -9.48 -12.80 3.81
C ILE A 30 -10.58 -13.73 3.26
N LEU A 31 -11.85 -13.44 3.52
CA LEU A 31 -12.95 -14.37 3.23
C LEU A 31 -13.81 -13.99 2.02
N LYS A 32 -13.92 -12.72 1.67
CA LYS A 32 -14.97 -12.22 0.76
C LYS A 32 -14.47 -11.74 -0.59
N HIS A 33 -13.17 -11.81 -0.82
CA HIS A 33 -12.59 -11.53 -2.12
C HIS A 33 -12.21 -12.83 -2.83
N GLU A 34 -12.14 -12.74 -4.16
CA GLU A 34 -11.74 -13.80 -5.08
C GLU A 34 -10.45 -14.52 -4.66
N SER A 35 -9.54 -13.80 -4.00
CA SER A 35 -8.38 -14.38 -3.33
C SER A 35 -8.09 -13.69 -1.99
N PRO A 36 -7.51 -14.43 -1.03
CA PRO A 36 -6.93 -13.81 0.15
C PRO A 36 -5.79 -12.88 -0.22
N PRO A 37 -5.73 -11.70 0.40
CA PRO A 37 -4.77 -10.71 -0.03
C PRO A 37 -3.41 -10.85 0.65
N ILE A 38 -2.36 -10.32 0.03
CA ILE A 38 -1.09 -10.10 0.72
C ILE A 38 -1.25 -8.88 1.63
N ILE A 39 -1.22 -9.07 2.95
CA ILE A 39 -1.30 -7.97 3.92
C ILE A 39 0.09 -7.37 4.15
N LEU A 40 0.27 -6.10 3.78
CA LEU A 40 1.55 -5.41 3.88
C LEU A 40 1.89 -5.10 5.34
N SER A 41 3.06 -5.56 5.78
CA SER A 41 3.48 -5.49 7.18
C SER A 41 4.99 -5.34 7.33
N GLY A 42 5.43 -4.21 7.88
CA GLY A 42 6.86 -3.90 8.03
C GLY A 42 7.66 -5.01 8.71
N PRO A 43 7.23 -5.55 9.87
CA PRO A 43 7.95 -6.64 10.51
C PRO A 43 8.04 -7.92 9.69
N LEU A 44 6.99 -8.28 8.93
CA LEU A 44 6.97 -9.47 8.09
C LEU A 44 7.92 -9.28 6.90
N PHE A 45 7.77 -8.16 6.20
CA PHE A 45 8.56 -7.83 5.02
C PHE A 45 10.04 -7.65 5.34
N LYS A 46 10.38 -7.08 6.49
CA LYS A 46 11.75 -7.04 7.00
C LYS A 46 12.36 -8.44 7.19
N ARG A 47 11.57 -9.43 7.63
CA ARG A 47 12.08 -10.80 7.84
C ARG A 47 12.23 -11.58 6.53
N ILE A 48 11.33 -11.36 5.58
CA ILE A 48 11.32 -12.13 4.32
C ILE A 48 12.26 -11.52 3.28
N PHE A 49 12.15 -10.21 3.07
CA PHE A 49 12.75 -9.46 1.97
C PHE A 49 13.82 -8.47 2.44
N GLU A 50 14.14 -8.47 3.74
CA GLU A 50 15.17 -7.59 4.32
C GLU A 50 14.88 -6.09 4.13
N LEU A 51 13.62 -5.71 3.92
CA LEU A 51 13.23 -4.31 3.80
C LEU A 51 13.48 -3.56 5.11
N THR A 52 14.03 -2.36 5.00
CA THR A 52 14.46 -1.54 6.14
C THR A 52 13.72 -0.19 6.17
N GLU A 53 14.14 0.69 7.07
CA GLU A 53 13.66 2.07 7.06
C GLU A 53 14.27 2.81 5.85
N LYS A 54 13.45 3.55 5.10
CA LYS A 54 13.91 4.39 3.98
C LYS A 54 13.42 5.83 4.16
N ASP A 55 14.17 6.76 3.62
CA ASP A 55 13.71 8.14 3.44
C ASP A 55 12.90 8.21 2.14
N ALA A 56 11.79 8.95 2.14
CA ALA A 56 10.93 9.12 0.97
C ALA A 56 10.14 10.43 1.06
N LEU A 57 9.51 10.82 -0.06
CA LEU A 57 8.61 11.95 -0.13
C LEU A 57 7.16 11.50 -0.19
N HIS A 58 6.26 12.24 0.47
CA HIS A 58 4.82 12.00 0.46
C HIS A 58 4.09 13.30 0.13
N ALA A 59 3.27 13.30 -0.91
CA ALA A 59 2.41 14.43 -1.22
C ALA A 59 1.11 14.36 -0.40
N ILE A 60 0.71 15.50 0.16
CA ILE A 60 -0.46 15.59 1.03
C ILE A 60 -1.12 16.97 0.93
N SER A 61 -2.43 17.04 1.18
CA SER A 61 -3.14 18.31 1.34
C SER A 61 -2.86 18.93 2.73
N LEU A 62 -3.02 20.25 2.84
CA LEU A 62 -2.90 20.96 4.12
C LEU A 62 -3.86 20.42 5.19
N ASN A 63 -5.11 20.15 4.81
CA ASN A 63 -6.12 19.62 5.73
C ASN A 63 -5.75 18.23 6.25
N ASP A 64 -5.26 17.36 5.38
CA ASP A 64 -4.89 16.01 5.76
C ASP A 64 -3.58 15.95 6.53
N LEU A 65 -2.64 16.86 6.24
CA LEU A 65 -1.51 17.11 7.12
C LEU A 65 -2.01 17.45 8.52
N LYS A 66 -2.83 18.51 8.68
CA LYS A 66 -3.32 18.95 10.00
C LYS A 66 -4.11 17.87 10.75
N LYS A 67 -4.97 17.09 10.07
CA LYS A 67 -5.98 16.21 10.72
C LYS A 67 -5.70 14.71 10.65
N LYS A 68 -5.08 14.21 9.57
CA LYS A 68 -4.90 12.77 9.30
C LYS A 68 -3.48 12.32 9.59
N PHE A 69 -2.45 13.06 9.16
CA PHE A 69 -1.05 12.66 9.31
C PHE A 69 -0.62 12.39 10.78
N PRO A 70 -1.05 13.16 11.80
CA PRO A 70 -0.75 12.85 13.21
C PRO A 70 -1.24 11.47 13.66
N LYS A 71 -2.28 10.92 13.01
CA LYS A 71 -2.83 9.59 13.30
C LYS A 71 -2.03 8.46 12.65
N VAL A 72 -1.14 8.79 11.71
CA VAL A 72 -0.26 7.85 11.01
C VAL A 72 1.13 7.82 11.65
N GLN A 73 1.64 8.98 12.09
CA GLN A 73 3.01 9.09 12.60
C GLN A 73 3.31 8.08 13.74
N GLY A 74 4.34 7.25 13.54
CA GLY A 74 4.76 6.18 14.47
C GLY A 74 3.76 5.01 14.63
N ARG A 75 2.68 4.97 13.84
CA ARG A 75 1.64 3.91 13.89
C ARG A 75 1.84 2.90 12.75
N SER A 76 1.12 1.78 12.81
CA SER A 76 1.11 0.76 11.75
C SER A 76 0.24 1.15 10.54
N LYS A 77 -0.34 2.36 10.55
CA LYS A 77 -1.05 2.90 9.39
C LYS A 77 -0.02 3.22 8.32
N GLN A 78 -0.35 2.90 7.08
CA GLN A 78 0.54 3.07 5.94
C GLN A 78 0.18 4.30 5.12
N ILE A 79 1.20 4.89 4.51
CA ILE A 79 1.08 5.92 3.47
C ILE A 79 1.81 5.46 2.21
N SER A 80 1.40 6.02 1.09
CA SER A 80 2.10 5.92 -0.19
C SER A 80 3.11 7.06 -0.31
N THR A 81 4.34 6.74 -0.67
CA THR A 81 5.46 7.67 -0.81
C THR A 81 6.20 7.39 -2.10
N PHE A 82 7.17 8.24 -2.46
CA PHE A 82 7.99 8.06 -3.65
C PHE A 82 9.43 8.49 -3.38
N THR A 83 10.37 7.89 -4.11
CA THR A 83 11.80 8.27 -4.09
C THR A 83 12.29 8.69 -5.47
N GLN A 84 11.51 8.48 -6.51
CA GLN A 84 11.82 8.82 -7.89
C GLN A 84 10.57 9.36 -8.58
N MET A 85 10.78 10.34 -9.44
CA MET A 85 9.73 10.94 -10.25
C MET A 85 10.32 11.49 -11.54
N GLN A 86 9.67 11.21 -12.67
CA GLN A 86 10.10 11.70 -13.97
C GLN A 86 10.00 13.21 -14.05
N SER A 87 10.90 13.82 -14.83
CA SER A 87 10.95 15.28 -15.00
C SER A 87 9.76 15.84 -15.78
N HIS A 88 9.08 15.04 -16.59
CA HIS A 88 7.88 15.46 -17.33
C HIS A 88 6.58 15.00 -16.69
N SER A 89 6.64 14.39 -15.49
CA SER A 89 5.46 13.94 -14.78
C SER A 89 4.43 15.07 -14.62
N ASN A 90 3.18 14.77 -14.94
CA ASN A 90 2.06 15.70 -14.72
C ASN A 90 1.82 15.95 -13.22
N PHE A 91 2.35 15.08 -12.34
CA PHE A 91 2.50 15.33 -10.92
C PHE A 91 3.28 16.62 -10.61
N TRP A 92 4.08 17.18 -11.52
CA TRP A 92 4.74 18.47 -11.30
C TRP A 92 3.92 19.68 -11.76
N LYS A 93 2.98 19.48 -12.69
CA LYS A 93 2.18 20.57 -13.30
C LYS A 93 0.95 20.95 -12.49
N GLY A 94 0.62 20.12 -11.48
CA GLY A 94 -0.33 20.43 -10.42
C GLY A 94 -0.04 19.64 -9.14
N GLY A 95 0.77 18.58 -9.16
CA GLY A 95 0.62 17.57 -8.13
C GLY A 95 -0.75 16.93 -8.26
N ILE A 96 -1.25 16.40 -7.16
CA ILE A 96 -2.64 16.07 -6.94
C ILE A 96 -3.45 17.39 -7.03
N ASP A 97 -3.57 18.02 -8.19
CA ASP A 97 -4.22 19.32 -8.49
C ASP A 97 -4.66 19.26 -9.96
N ASP A 98 -5.55 18.30 -10.18
CA ASP A 98 -6.73 18.51 -11.01
C ASP A 98 -7.62 19.53 -10.28
N GLU A 99 -8.51 20.25 -10.94
CA GLU A 99 -9.37 21.28 -10.31
C GLU A 99 -10.19 20.73 -9.10
N ASP A 100 -10.25 19.40 -8.95
CA ASP A 100 -10.89 18.64 -7.87
C ASP A 100 -9.95 18.16 -6.72
N ARG A 101 -8.66 18.55 -6.70
CA ARG A 101 -7.65 17.92 -5.82
C ARG A 101 -6.71 18.96 -5.19
N PRO A 102 -6.73 19.29 -3.89
CA PRO A 102 -5.81 20.29 -3.35
C PRO A 102 -4.44 19.68 -2.97
N GLY A 103 -3.49 19.70 -3.90
CA GLY A 103 -2.06 19.48 -3.68
C GLY A 103 -1.35 20.75 -3.19
N GLY A 104 -0.11 20.64 -2.68
CA GLY A 104 0.67 21.82 -2.28
C GLY A 104 1.65 21.64 -1.13
N ILE A 105 1.69 20.44 -0.52
CA ILE A 105 2.66 20.11 0.53
C ILE A 105 3.31 18.76 0.22
N ILE A 106 4.63 18.73 0.32
CA ILE A 106 5.45 17.52 0.25
C ILE A 106 6.08 17.29 1.63
N LEU A 107 5.90 16.12 2.18
CA LEU A 107 6.53 15.68 3.42
C LEU A 107 7.78 14.87 3.08
N HIS A 108 8.93 15.22 3.65
CA HIS A 108 10.06 14.29 3.73
C HIS A 108 9.90 13.47 4.98
N VAL A 109 9.83 12.16 4.80
CA VAL A 109 9.53 11.22 5.85
C VAL A 109 10.53 10.07 5.86
N LYS A 110 10.62 9.41 7.01
CA LYS A 110 11.34 8.15 7.17
C LYS A 110 10.44 7.12 7.83
N GLY A 111 10.39 5.90 7.29
CA GLY A 111 9.50 4.86 7.79
C GLY A 111 9.95 3.46 7.37
N ASN A 112 9.33 2.44 7.96
CA ASN A 112 9.56 1.05 7.57
C ASN A 112 8.91 0.77 6.23
N VAL A 113 9.68 0.35 5.23
CA VAL A 113 9.15 -0.03 3.93
C VAL A 113 8.31 -1.30 4.04
N THR A 114 7.15 -1.29 3.39
CA THR A 114 6.22 -2.43 3.34
C THR A 114 5.91 -2.90 1.92
N GLY A 115 6.42 -2.21 0.91
CA GLY A 115 6.38 -2.55 -0.52
C GLY A 115 7.05 -1.42 -1.33
N GLN A 116 7.71 -1.74 -2.43
CA GLN A 116 8.41 -0.77 -3.29
C GLN A 116 8.20 -1.08 -4.77
N PHE A 117 7.21 -0.45 -5.36
CA PHE A 117 6.71 -0.74 -6.68
C PHE A 117 7.23 0.27 -7.70
N ASN A 118 7.40 -0.18 -8.94
CA ASN A 118 7.81 0.67 -10.07
C ASN A 118 6.66 1.54 -10.63
N GLN A 119 5.42 1.23 -10.24
CA GLN A 119 4.18 1.89 -10.60
C GLN A 119 3.25 1.92 -9.39
N ASP A 120 2.11 2.61 -9.53
CA ASP A 120 1.02 2.56 -8.54
C ASP A 120 0.39 1.16 -8.55
N MET A 121 0.34 0.51 -7.39
CA MET A 121 -0.12 -0.88 -7.28
C MET A 121 -1.56 -1.03 -6.80
N TYR A 122 -2.33 0.07 -6.79
CA TYR A 122 -3.76 0.08 -6.49
C TYR A 122 -4.10 -0.72 -5.22
N THR A 123 -3.28 -0.54 -4.18
CA THR A 123 -3.45 -1.30 -2.95
C THR A 123 -4.70 -0.86 -2.19
N GLU A 124 -5.45 -1.82 -1.66
CA GLU A 124 -6.62 -1.56 -0.82
C GLU A 124 -6.23 -1.24 0.62
N ILE A 125 -6.98 -0.34 1.29
CA ILE A 125 -6.70 0.05 2.68
C ILE A 125 -7.68 -0.64 3.65
N LEU A 126 -7.15 -1.44 4.56
CA LEU A 126 -7.87 -2.06 5.68
C LEU A 126 -8.35 -1.01 6.68
N ARG A 127 -9.38 -1.36 7.46
CA ARG A 127 -9.88 -0.50 8.56
C ARG A 127 -8.77 -0.05 9.54
N GLY A 128 -7.81 -0.94 9.79
CA GLY A 128 -6.65 -0.69 10.64
C GLY A 128 -5.62 0.28 10.03
N GLY A 129 -5.76 0.64 8.75
CA GLY A 129 -4.87 1.51 7.98
C GLY A 129 -3.67 0.79 7.36
N ARG A 130 -3.62 -0.54 7.42
CA ARG A 130 -2.70 -1.34 6.60
C ARG A 130 -3.23 -1.44 5.18
N ARG A 131 -2.34 -1.63 4.22
CA ARG A 131 -2.57 -1.84 2.80
C ARG A 131 -2.47 -3.31 2.49
N VAL A 132 -3.17 -3.72 1.45
CA VAL A 132 -3.16 -5.08 0.96
C VAL A 132 -3.06 -5.11 -0.56
N ILE A 133 -2.43 -6.15 -1.08
CA ILE A 133 -2.41 -6.46 -2.52
C ILE A 133 -3.41 -7.59 -2.74
N MET A 134 -4.36 -7.35 -3.64
CA MET A 134 -5.27 -8.39 -4.11
C MET A 134 -4.52 -9.22 -5.15
N LEU A 135 -4.46 -10.53 -4.99
CA LEU A 135 -3.90 -11.42 -6.00
C LEU A 135 -5.04 -11.87 -6.90
N ASN A 136 -5.57 -11.00 -7.75
CA ASN A 136 -6.59 -11.35 -8.75
C ASN A 136 -5.96 -11.44 -10.14
N ASP A 137 -6.73 -11.87 -11.14
CA ASP A 137 -6.24 -11.98 -12.51
C ASP A 137 -5.67 -10.63 -13.01
N ASP A 138 -6.33 -9.50 -12.74
CA ASP A 138 -5.83 -8.15 -13.08
C ASP A 138 -4.44 -7.82 -12.49
N THR A 139 -4.07 -8.40 -11.34
CA THR A 139 -2.77 -8.17 -10.68
C THR A 139 -1.71 -9.17 -11.15
N ILE A 140 -2.12 -10.36 -11.57
CA ILE A 140 -1.24 -11.49 -11.88
C ILE A 140 -0.97 -11.61 -13.39
N GLU A 141 -1.95 -11.30 -14.23
CA GLU A 141 -1.82 -11.38 -15.69
C GLU A 141 -0.65 -10.52 -16.17
N GLU A 142 0.09 -11.05 -17.16
CA GLU A 142 1.23 -10.38 -17.80
C GLU A 142 2.45 -10.16 -16.89
N GLN A 143 2.47 -10.69 -15.66
CA GLN A 143 3.67 -10.75 -14.80
C GLN A 143 4.64 -11.83 -15.26
N GLU A 144 5.95 -11.64 -15.06
CA GLU A 144 6.98 -12.63 -15.45
C GLU A 144 6.77 -13.99 -14.75
N PHE A 145 6.33 -13.96 -13.49
CA PHE A 145 6.09 -15.13 -12.64
C PHE A 145 4.59 -15.45 -12.45
N GLU A 146 3.80 -15.35 -13.53
CA GLU A 146 2.35 -15.55 -13.50
C GLU A 146 1.94 -16.88 -12.85
N ASP A 147 2.58 -17.99 -13.22
CA ASP A 147 2.27 -19.34 -12.72
C ASP A 147 2.54 -19.49 -11.21
N GLU A 148 3.64 -18.92 -10.72
CA GLU A 148 3.97 -18.89 -9.30
C GLU A 148 2.98 -18.01 -8.52
N LEU A 149 2.56 -16.88 -9.08
CA LEU A 149 1.59 -15.98 -8.44
C LEU A 149 0.18 -16.60 -8.39
N LYS A 150 -0.28 -17.27 -9.45
CA LYS A 150 -1.52 -18.08 -9.43
C LYS A 150 -1.41 -19.22 -8.42
N SER A 151 -0.27 -19.91 -8.40
CA SER A 151 -0.01 -20.94 -7.40
C SER A 151 0.01 -20.40 -5.96
N LEU A 152 0.45 -19.16 -5.74
CA LEU A 152 0.42 -18.50 -4.43
C LEU A 152 -1.02 -18.17 -4.03
N GLN A 153 -1.80 -17.63 -4.97
CA GLN A 153 -3.23 -17.37 -4.80
C GLN A 153 -3.96 -18.62 -4.30
N ASP A 154 -3.72 -19.78 -4.94
CA ASP A 154 -4.32 -21.06 -4.55
C ASP A 154 -3.84 -21.57 -3.18
N ASP A 155 -2.55 -21.46 -2.88
CA ASP A 155 -2.02 -21.92 -1.59
C ASP A 155 -2.46 -21.01 -0.43
N LEU A 156 -2.73 -19.73 -0.68
CA LEU A 156 -3.41 -18.84 0.27
C LEU A 156 -4.88 -19.26 0.48
N ARG A 157 -5.60 -19.67 -0.57
CA ARG A 157 -6.96 -20.23 -0.42
C ARG A 157 -6.95 -21.49 0.44
N LYS A 158 -6.04 -22.43 0.16
CA LYS A 158 -5.84 -23.65 0.96
C LYS A 158 -5.45 -23.34 2.40
N LEU A 159 -4.63 -22.30 2.62
CA LEU A 159 -4.28 -21.85 3.98
C LEU A 159 -5.54 -21.45 4.77
N VAL A 160 -6.45 -20.67 4.18
CA VAL A 160 -7.71 -20.29 4.84
C VAL A 160 -8.57 -21.52 5.15
N TYR A 161 -8.70 -22.45 4.20
CA TYR A 161 -9.40 -23.73 4.41
C TYR A 161 -8.84 -24.49 5.62
N GLU A 162 -7.52 -24.63 5.68
CA GLU A 162 -6.83 -25.32 6.77
C GLU A 162 -6.98 -24.63 8.12
N ILE A 163 -7.03 -23.29 8.14
CA ILE A 163 -7.31 -22.51 9.36
C ILE A 163 -8.71 -22.82 9.88
N PHE A 164 -9.74 -22.82 9.02
CA PHE A 164 -11.11 -23.16 9.43
C PHE A 164 -11.19 -24.57 10.02
N LYS A 165 -10.65 -25.55 9.28
CA LYS A 165 -10.67 -26.95 9.69
C LYS A 165 -9.90 -27.22 10.98
N LYS A 166 -8.64 -26.75 11.07
CA LYS A 166 -7.72 -27.15 12.15
C LYS A 166 -7.66 -26.18 13.32
N LYS A 167 -8.00 -24.90 13.12
CA LYS A 167 -7.86 -23.86 14.15
C LYS A 167 -9.20 -23.34 14.65
N LEU A 168 -10.22 -23.34 13.80
CA LEU A 168 -11.57 -22.89 14.19
C LEU A 168 -12.54 -24.03 14.47
N GLY A 169 -12.20 -25.26 14.06
CA GLY A 169 -13.05 -26.44 14.25
C GLY A 169 -14.29 -26.43 13.35
N ILE A 170 -14.26 -25.64 12.28
CA ILE A 170 -15.34 -25.53 11.30
C ILE A 170 -14.91 -26.38 10.11
N ALA A 171 -15.59 -27.49 9.87
CA ALA A 171 -15.34 -28.36 8.73
C ALA A 171 -15.88 -27.67 7.46
N PRO A 172 -15.02 -27.16 6.56
CA PRO A 172 -15.51 -26.55 5.35
C PRO A 172 -16.07 -27.62 4.40
N ASP A 173 -17.02 -27.25 3.57
CA ASP A 173 -17.47 -28.13 2.49
C ASP A 173 -16.31 -28.35 1.50
N ASP A 174 -16.43 -29.33 0.61
CA ASP A 174 -15.38 -29.64 -0.36
C ASP A 174 -14.95 -28.36 -1.11
N PRO A 175 -13.64 -28.04 -1.18
CA PRO A 175 -13.16 -26.86 -1.92
C PRO A 175 -13.56 -26.88 -3.40
N TYR A 176 -13.95 -28.03 -3.95
CA TYR A 176 -14.45 -28.19 -5.32
C TYR A 176 -15.98 -28.06 -5.41
N SER A 177 -16.50 -26.84 -5.22
CA SER A 177 -17.77 -26.49 -5.87
C SER A 177 -17.47 -26.00 -7.29
N SER A 178 -18.37 -26.23 -8.24
CA SER A 178 -18.16 -26.08 -9.70
C SER A 178 -17.89 -24.65 -10.21
N GLN A 179 -17.56 -23.70 -9.33
CA GLN A 179 -17.15 -22.34 -9.64
C GLN A 179 -15.77 -22.13 -8.99
N ALA A 180 -14.71 -22.33 -9.78
CA ALA A 180 -13.33 -22.56 -9.36
C ALA A 180 -12.58 -21.35 -8.72
N TYR A 181 -13.31 -20.34 -8.25
CA TYR A 181 -12.72 -19.08 -7.76
C TYR A 181 -13.24 -18.67 -6.36
N ASP A 182 -14.26 -19.35 -5.83
CA ASP A 182 -14.91 -18.97 -4.57
C ASP A 182 -14.68 -19.97 -3.44
N TYR A 183 -14.64 -19.46 -2.21
CA TYR A 183 -14.71 -20.30 -1.02
C TYR A 183 -16.06 -21.04 -0.93
N PRO A 184 -16.08 -22.23 -0.30
CA PRO A 184 -17.33 -22.85 0.12
C PRO A 184 -18.24 -21.88 0.88
N ASN A 185 -19.56 -21.97 0.65
CA ASN A 185 -20.55 -21.10 1.29
C ASN A 185 -20.42 -21.10 2.82
N ASN A 186 -20.10 -22.24 3.43
CA ASN A 186 -19.91 -22.34 4.87
C ASN A 186 -18.59 -21.72 5.38
N ILE A 187 -17.65 -21.33 4.52
CA ILE A 187 -16.56 -20.40 4.88
C ILE A 187 -17.04 -18.96 4.70
N LEU A 188 -17.63 -18.65 3.53
CA LEU A 188 -18.05 -17.30 3.17
C LEU A 188 -19.03 -16.73 4.20
N TYR A 189 -20.08 -17.47 4.54
CA TYR A 189 -21.20 -16.96 5.32
C TYR A 189 -21.12 -17.30 6.81
N THR A 190 -20.04 -17.94 7.26
CA THR A 190 -19.87 -18.21 8.68
C THR A 190 -19.54 -16.94 9.44
N GLU A 191 -20.38 -16.63 10.43
CA GLU A 191 -20.12 -15.57 11.37
C GLU A 191 -19.11 -16.01 12.42
N LEU A 192 -17.94 -15.35 12.42
CA LEU A 192 -16.89 -15.61 13.40
C LEU A 192 -17.02 -14.71 14.63
N GLU A 193 -16.90 -15.27 15.82
CA GLU A 193 -16.81 -14.51 17.07
C GLU A 193 -15.43 -13.83 17.23
N GLY A 194 -15.29 -12.93 18.21
CA GLY A 194 -14.07 -12.13 18.39
C GLY A 194 -12.78 -12.98 18.52
N ARG A 195 -12.83 -14.10 19.26
CA ARG A 195 -11.68 -15.00 19.41
C ARG A 195 -11.35 -15.75 18.12
N GLN A 196 -12.37 -16.18 17.37
CA GLN A 196 -12.19 -16.84 16.08
C GLN A 196 -11.63 -15.87 15.04
N LYS A 197 -12.12 -14.63 14.99
CA LYS A 197 -11.58 -13.56 14.13
C LYS A 197 -10.09 -13.31 14.40
N ALA A 198 -9.70 -13.17 15.67
CA ALA A 198 -8.30 -13.01 16.05
C ALA A 198 -7.45 -14.23 15.65
N THR A 199 -7.99 -15.45 15.82
CA THR A 199 -7.33 -16.70 15.42
C THR A 199 -7.14 -16.80 13.91
N LEU A 200 -8.14 -16.41 13.12
CA LEU A 200 -8.06 -16.36 11.65
C LEU A 200 -6.95 -15.41 11.22
N ILE A 201 -7.00 -14.14 11.65
CA ILE A 201 -6.02 -13.12 11.28
C ILE A 201 -4.60 -13.58 11.65
N LYS A 202 -4.40 -14.06 12.89
CA LYS A 202 -3.07 -14.49 13.35
C LYS A 202 -2.55 -15.68 12.54
N SER A 203 -3.37 -16.71 12.34
CA SER A 203 -2.97 -17.91 11.63
C SER A 203 -2.72 -17.64 10.15
N TYR A 204 -3.52 -16.76 9.55
CA TYR A 204 -3.36 -16.29 8.18
C TYR A 204 -2.04 -15.53 8.01
N MET A 205 -1.77 -14.52 8.85
CA MET A 205 -0.51 -13.76 8.78
C MET A 205 0.73 -14.66 8.92
N MET A 206 0.68 -15.65 9.82
CA MET A 206 1.79 -16.61 10.00
C MET A 206 1.95 -17.55 8.80
N GLY A 207 0.85 -18.05 8.23
CA GLY A 207 0.88 -18.92 7.06
C GLY A 207 1.32 -18.18 5.80
N MET A 208 0.80 -16.97 5.60
CA MET A 208 1.20 -16.06 4.54
C MET A 208 2.70 -15.77 4.61
N GLU A 209 3.24 -15.42 5.79
CA GLU A 209 4.68 -15.22 5.98
C GLU A 209 5.50 -16.44 5.54
N LYS A 210 5.05 -17.65 5.88
CA LYS A 210 5.71 -18.89 5.48
C LYS A 210 5.67 -19.10 3.95
N LEU A 211 4.54 -18.80 3.31
CA LEU A 211 4.39 -18.92 1.85
C LEU A 211 5.29 -17.92 1.13
N LEU A 212 5.18 -16.63 1.47
CA LEU A 212 5.96 -15.55 0.87
C LEU A 212 7.47 -15.75 1.07
N GLY A 213 7.88 -16.34 2.20
CA GLY A 213 9.29 -16.65 2.47
C GLY A 213 9.79 -17.97 1.88
N SER A 214 8.94 -18.73 1.21
CA SER A 214 9.33 -20.02 0.62
C SER A 214 10.10 -19.83 -0.69
N LYS A 215 10.99 -20.78 -1.01
CA LYS A 215 11.71 -20.80 -2.30
C LYS A 215 10.77 -20.80 -3.52
N LYS A 216 9.54 -21.29 -3.36
CA LYS A 216 8.55 -21.38 -4.44
C LYS A 216 8.02 -19.99 -4.86
N TYR A 217 7.89 -19.06 -3.92
CA TYR A 217 7.17 -17.80 -4.15
C TYR A 217 8.00 -16.55 -3.89
N LYS A 218 9.10 -16.65 -3.15
CA LYS A 218 9.87 -15.48 -2.72
C LYS A 218 10.36 -14.66 -3.91
N GLU A 219 10.81 -15.30 -4.98
CA GLU A 219 11.28 -14.64 -6.20
C GLU A 219 10.13 -13.93 -6.92
N ALA A 220 9.07 -14.65 -7.27
CA ALA A 220 7.86 -14.09 -7.89
C ALA A 220 7.27 -12.89 -7.14
N VAL A 221 7.16 -12.99 -5.81
CA VAL A 221 6.66 -11.88 -4.99
C VAL A 221 7.68 -10.74 -4.94
N SER A 222 8.97 -11.04 -4.92
CA SER A 222 9.99 -9.99 -4.95
C SER A 222 9.98 -9.25 -6.27
N ASP A 223 9.78 -9.96 -7.36
CA ASP A 223 9.69 -9.38 -8.70
C ASP A 223 8.48 -8.44 -8.80
N MET A 224 7.27 -8.95 -8.52
CA MET A 224 6.04 -8.16 -8.48
C MET A 224 6.15 -6.93 -7.55
N MET A 225 6.86 -7.05 -6.43
CA MET A 225 6.92 -6.01 -5.40
C MET A 225 8.12 -5.10 -5.45
N PHE A 226 9.20 -5.44 -6.17
CA PHE A 226 10.49 -4.76 -6.12
C PHE A 226 11.21 -4.66 -7.46
N ASP A 227 10.70 -5.23 -8.56
CA ASP A 227 11.38 -5.11 -9.84
C ASP A 227 11.36 -3.64 -10.31
N MET A 228 12.48 -2.98 -10.08
CA MET A 228 12.77 -1.62 -10.47
C MET A 228 13.17 -1.59 -11.94
N ILE A 229 12.32 -2.11 -12.84
CA ILE A 229 12.41 -1.71 -14.24
C ILE A 229 12.32 -0.19 -14.21
N ALA A 230 13.40 0.45 -14.68
CA ALA A 230 13.60 1.88 -14.65
C ALA A 230 12.27 2.59 -14.96
N VAL A 231 11.94 3.60 -14.15
CA VAL A 231 10.76 4.48 -14.17
C VAL A 231 10.53 5.09 -15.56
N GLY A 232 10.39 4.29 -16.60
CA GLY A 232 10.53 4.63 -18.01
C GLY A 232 9.17 4.90 -18.62
N ASP A 233 8.19 4.09 -18.24
CA ASP A 233 6.81 4.21 -18.70
C ASP A 233 5.87 4.83 -17.65
N TYR A 234 6.27 4.85 -16.36
CA TYR A 234 5.50 5.41 -15.25
C TYR A 234 6.12 6.70 -14.71
N GLU A 235 5.27 7.64 -14.31
CA GLU A 235 5.69 8.99 -13.92
C GLU A 235 6.46 9.04 -12.58
N TYR A 236 6.30 8.05 -11.69
CA TYR A 236 6.93 7.96 -10.37
C TYR A 236 6.90 6.51 -9.84
N ASN A 237 7.72 6.21 -8.83
CA ASN A 237 7.67 4.92 -8.13
C ASN A 237 6.81 5.01 -6.85
N GLU A 238 6.14 3.92 -6.45
CA GLU A 238 5.38 3.87 -5.20
C GLU A 238 6.14 3.09 -4.12
N ILE A 239 6.33 3.70 -2.95
CA ILE A 239 6.83 3.04 -1.75
C ILE A 239 5.75 3.14 -0.68
N THR A 240 5.27 2.00 -0.21
CA THR A 240 4.36 1.97 0.94
C THR A 240 5.17 1.88 2.23
N MET A 241 4.78 2.65 3.25
CA MET A 241 5.54 2.74 4.49
C MET A 241 4.65 2.77 5.72
N GLU A 242 5.06 2.08 6.79
CA GLU A 242 4.48 2.21 8.14
C GLU A 242 5.48 2.84 9.11
N LYS A 243 5.02 3.17 10.33
CA LYS A 243 5.86 3.73 11.41
C LYS A 243 6.58 5.01 11.01
N VAL A 244 5.93 5.79 10.16
CA VAL A 244 6.48 6.98 9.54
C VAL A 244 6.80 8.06 10.57
N LYS A 245 7.95 8.71 10.39
CA LYS A 245 8.43 9.89 11.11
C LYS A 245 8.54 11.03 10.10
N LEU A 246 8.07 12.21 10.48
CA LEU A 246 8.24 13.41 9.69
C LEU A 246 9.64 14.00 9.90
N LEU A 247 10.33 14.33 8.82
CA LEU A 247 11.66 14.93 8.82
C LEU A 247 11.63 16.40 8.40
N ALA A 248 10.83 16.74 7.39
CA ALA A 248 10.62 18.12 6.94
C ALA A 248 9.29 18.28 6.20
N ILE A 249 8.83 19.53 6.10
CA ILE A 249 7.66 19.93 5.31
C ILE A 249 8.11 20.93 4.24
N TYR A 250 7.80 20.64 2.98
CA TYR A 250 7.98 21.56 1.86
C TYR A 250 6.63 22.04 1.38
N VAL A 251 6.40 23.35 1.43
CA VAL A 251 5.17 23.97 0.91
C VAL A 251 5.46 24.43 -0.50
N THR A 252 4.82 23.79 -1.48
CA THR A 252 5.04 24.03 -2.92
C THR A 252 3.94 24.89 -3.53
N SER A 253 2.74 24.91 -2.93
CA SER A 253 1.64 25.74 -3.42
C SER A 253 1.73 27.17 -2.89
N PRO A 254 1.66 28.19 -3.77
CA PRO A 254 1.64 29.60 -3.36
C PRO A 254 0.31 29.99 -2.67
N ASN A 255 -0.72 29.14 -2.76
CA ASN A 255 -2.03 29.39 -2.14
C ASN A 255 -2.05 29.09 -0.64
N ILE A 256 -1.00 28.46 -0.10
CA ILE A 256 -0.87 28.21 1.33
C ILE A 256 -0.29 29.46 1.99
N GLY A 257 -1.15 30.17 2.74
CA GLY A 257 -0.83 31.46 3.32
C GLY A 257 0.16 31.40 4.49
N GLN A 258 0.68 32.56 4.87
CA GLN A 258 1.63 32.68 5.99
C GLN A 258 1.03 32.19 7.31
N GLU A 259 -0.27 32.44 7.55
CA GLU A 259 -0.96 31.98 8.76
C GLU A 259 -0.96 30.45 8.87
N ASP A 260 -1.23 29.74 7.77
CA ASP A 260 -1.16 28.28 7.73
C ASP A 260 0.26 27.77 8.00
N ILE A 261 1.28 28.44 7.44
CA ILE A 261 2.68 28.10 7.69
C ILE A 261 3.02 28.27 9.18
N GLU A 262 2.60 29.36 9.81
CA GLU A 262 2.83 29.58 11.25
C GLU A 262 2.10 28.54 12.11
N ASP A 263 0.90 28.13 11.74
CA ASP A 263 0.19 27.05 12.41
C ASP A 263 0.89 25.71 12.27
N LEU A 264 1.41 25.39 11.09
CA LEU A 264 2.22 24.20 10.88
C LEU A 264 3.49 24.24 11.74
N LYS A 265 4.16 25.39 11.89
CA LYS A 265 5.33 25.53 12.78
C LYS A 265 4.99 25.30 14.25
N LYS A 266 3.80 25.70 14.70
CA LYS A 266 3.33 25.42 16.07
C LYS A 266 3.04 23.93 16.26
N GLN A 267 2.44 23.29 15.25
CA GLN A 267 2.02 21.90 15.30
C GLN A 267 3.18 20.91 15.14
N TYR A 268 4.15 21.20 14.28
CA TYR A 268 5.23 20.31 13.90
C TYR A 268 6.58 20.88 14.28
N ARG A 269 7.40 20.05 14.95
CA ARG A 269 8.76 20.40 15.37
C ARG A 269 9.80 19.93 14.34
N VAL A 270 9.55 20.23 13.07
CA VAL A 270 10.45 19.93 11.95
C VAL A 270 10.68 21.19 11.11
N PRO A 271 11.76 21.25 10.31
CA PRO A 271 11.94 22.31 9.33
C PRO A 271 10.73 22.41 8.38
N ILE A 272 10.27 23.64 8.15
CA ILE A 272 9.21 23.97 7.19
C ILE A 272 9.78 24.96 6.17
N TYR A 273 9.73 24.57 4.90
CA TYR A 273 10.27 25.33 3.79
C TYR A 273 9.12 25.90 2.94
N PRO A 274 8.75 27.18 3.15
CA PRO A 274 7.72 27.83 2.33
C PRO A 274 8.24 28.11 0.91
N ASN A 275 7.33 28.17 -0.07
CA ASN A 275 7.62 28.47 -1.47
C ASN A 275 8.73 27.58 -2.08
N THR A 276 8.72 26.30 -1.72
CA THR A 276 9.72 25.34 -2.20
C THR A 276 9.52 25.11 -3.70
N SER A 277 10.56 25.39 -4.49
CA SER A 277 10.56 25.15 -5.92
C SER A 277 10.70 23.66 -6.24
N ARG A 278 10.26 23.28 -7.44
CA ARG A 278 10.48 21.94 -7.97
C ARG A 278 11.96 21.52 -7.96
N SER A 279 12.87 22.40 -8.39
CA SER A 279 14.30 22.10 -8.42
C SER A 279 14.89 21.85 -7.01
N GLN A 280 14.27 22.39 -5.97
CA GLN A 280 14.63 22.05 -4.59
C GLN A 280 14.14 20.65 -4.21
N ILE A 281 12.92 20.26 -4.60
CA ILE A 281 12.41 18.89 -4.38
C ILE A 281 13.25 17.86 -5.14
N GLU A 282 13.65 18.14 -6.38
CA GLU A 282 14.52 17.25 -7.17
C GLU A 282 15.87 17.01 -6.48
N LYS A 283 16.46 18.04 -5.85
CA LYS A 283 17.68 17.89 -5.06
C LYS A 283 17.48 17.03 -3.81
N VAL A 284 16.31 17.12 -3.17
CA VAL A 284 15.96 16.25 -2.03
C VAL A 284 15.82 14.81 -2.50
N LEU A 285 15.14 14.56 -3.62
CA LEU A 285 15.03 13.22 -4.22
C LEU A 285 16.40 12.66 -4.61
N GLN A 286 17.29 13.47 -5.20
CA GLN A 286 18.65 13.06 -5.49
C GLN A 286 19.37 12.58 -4.23
N LYS A 287 19.35 13.39 -3.16
CA LYS A 287 19.96 13.04 -1.87
C LYS A 287 19.35 11.80 -1.21
N ILE A 288 18.06 11.54 -1.42
CA ILE A 288 17.40 10.32 -0.89
C ILE A 288 17.91 9.06 -1.60
N ASN A 289 18.35 9.17 -2.85
CA ASN A 289 18.83 8.05 -3.65
C ASN A 289 20.37 7.91 -3.68
N GLU A 290 21.11 8.81 -3.04
CA GLU A 290 22.56 8.73 -2.80
C GLU A 290 22.89 7.79 -1.63
#